data_AF-A0A016S8Q0-F1
#
_entry.id   AF-A0A016S8Q0-F1
#
_cell.length_a   1.000
_cell.length_b   1.000
_cell.length_c   1.000
_cell.angle_alpha   90.00
_cell.angle_beta   90.00
_cell.angle_gamma   90.00
#
_symmetry.space_group_name_H-M   'P 1'
#
loop_
_entity.id
_entity.type
_entity.pdbx_description
1 polymer ?
#
loop_
_entity_poly.entity_id
_entity_poly.type
_entity_poly.pdbx_seq_one_letter_code
_entity_poly.pdbx_strand_id
1 'polypeptide(L)'
;MKIAHAIGALVTFLATLIYGWGQVILGYALVPRMAPMPVNHLRLILMILATCFLVLHELANAFHIFVPKSAGDPPHGWQHDKWMPKDSPFYRNYIIATSSEWAMTLVTQLFFLSFVAELRFAYAHAPRVIFKRSVDDTAGMSDWLGKLISNVMNNYQKTKIRHCGDDSIMSAEVALRAFRGRGKASAIDACRTHIIE
;
A
#
# COMPACT_ATOMS: atom_id res chain seq x y z
N MET A 1 -25.29 26.79 9.39
CA MET A 1 -24.69 25.75 8.53
C MET A 1 -24.68 26.07 7.03
N LYS A 2 -25.34 27.13 6.53
CA LYS A 2 -25.40 27.45 5.08
C LYS A 2 -24.08 27.95 4.47
N ILE A 3 -23.39 28.85 5.19
CA ILE A 3 -22.12 29.43 4.75
C ILE A 3 -21.02 28.37 4.63
N ALA A 4 -20.94 27.45 5.60
CA ALA A 4 -19.97 26.37 5.59
C ALA A 4 -20.15 25.43 4.39
N HIS A 5 -21.40 25.12 4.03
CA HIS A 5 -21.69 24.33 2.83
C HIS A 5 -21.29 25.07 1.56
N ALA A 6 -21.67 26.34 1.41
CA ALA A 6 -21.32 27.14 0.23
C ALA A 6 -19.79 27.28 0.05
N ILE A 7 -19.06 27.59 1.13
CA ILE A 7 -17.60 27.65 1.12
C ILE A 7 -17.00 26.27 0.81
N GLY A 8 -17.52 25.22 1.45
CA GLY A 8 -17.05 23.85 1.22
C GLY A 8 -17.24 23.40 -0.22
N ALA A 9 -18.40 23.67 -0.82
CA ALA A 9 -18.69 23.37 -2.21
C ALA A 9 -17.74 24.13 -3.14
N LEU A 10 -17.62 25.46 -2.97
CA LEU A 10 -16.73 26.29 -3.79
C LEU A 10 -15.27 25.81 -3.72
N VAL A 11 -14.74 25.59 -2.51
CA VAL A 11 -13.37 25.09 -2.32
C VAL A 11 -13.20 23.72 -2.95
N THR A 12 -14.17 22.82 -2.78
CA THR A 12 -14.13 21.47 -3.36
C THR A 12 -14.10 21.51 -4.88
N PHE A 13 -14.96 22.31 -5.51
CA PHE A 13 -15.01 22.41 -6.96
C PHE A 13 -13.77 23.09 -7.55
N LEU A 14 -13.28 24.17 -6.93
CA LEU A 14 -12.04 24.83 -7.36
C LEU A 14 -10.82 23.93 -7.19
N ALA A 15 -10.68 23.27 -6.04
CA ALA A 15 -9.58 22.32 -5.81
C ALA A 15 -9.64 21.16 -6.81
N THR A 16 -10.84 20.64 -7.10
CA THR A 16 -11.03 19.58 -8.09
C THR A 16 -10.69 20.06 -9.50
N LEU A 17 -10.98 21.31 -9.86
CA LEU A 17 -10.57 21.88 -11.15
C LEU A 17 -9.06 22.01 -11.28
N ILE A 18 -8.38 22.56 -10.28
CA ILE A 18 -6.92 22.70 -10.29
C ILE A 18 -6.28 21.31 -10.39
N TYR A 19 -6.70 20.38 -9.53
CA TYR A 19 -6.21 19.00 -9.56
C TYR A 19 -6.51 18.32 -10.90
N GLY A 20 -7.74 18.44 -11.40
CA GLY A 20 -8.21 17.78 -12.60
C GLY A 20 -7.50 18.27 -13.86
N TRP A 21 -7.31 19.58 -14.01
CA TRP A 21 -6.50 20.14 -15.10
C TRP A 21 -5.05 19.71 -15.01
N GLY A 22 -4.46 19.67 -13.80
CA GLY A 22 -3.12 19.13 -13.59
C GLY A 22 -3.01 17.67 -14.04
N GLN A 23 -3.98 16.83 -13.69
CA GLN A 23 -4.05 15.42 -14.10
C GLN A 23 -4.23 15.26 -15.61
N VAL A 24 -5.02 16.11 -16.27
CA VAL A 24 -5.14 16.13 -17.73
C VAL A 24 -3.80 16.49 -18.37
N ILE A 25 -3.16 17.59 -17.94
CA ILE A 25 -1.87 18.03 -18.50
C ILE A 25 -0.80 16.95 -18.33
N LEU A 26 -0.65 16.40 -17.13
CA LEU A 26 0.31 15.33 -16.85
C LEU A 26 -0.03 14.06 -17.65
N GLY A 27 -1.32 13.73 -17.77
CA GLY A 27 -1.80 12.59 -18.54
C GLY A 27 -1.36 12.65 -20.00
N TYR A 28 -1.43 13.83 -20.64
CA TYR A 28 -0.97 14.04 -22.02
C TYR A 28 0.55 14.20 -22.13
N ALA A 29 1.22 14.83 -21.15
CA ALA A 29 2.67 15.03 -21.17
C ALA A 29 3.47 13.73 -20.96
N LEU A 30 2.90 12.76 -20.24
CA LEU A 30 3.57 11.52 -19.85
C LEU A 30 3.03 10.28 -20.61
N VAL A 31 2.33 10.46 -21.73
CA VAL A 31 1.92 9.35 -22.61
C VAL A 31 3.16 8.63 -23.14
N PRO A 32 3.23 7.27 -23.13
CA PRO A 32 2.17 6.29 -22.80
C PRO A 32 2.23 5.70 -21.38
N ARG A 33 2.93 6.34 -20.43
CA ARG A 33 3.38 5.68 -19.20
C ARG A 33 2.36 5.70 -18.04
N MET A 34 1.41 6.63 -18.01
CA MET A 34 0.45 6.78 -16.90
C MET A 34 -0.94 6.19 -17.19
N ALA A 35 -1.52 6.51 -18.35
CA ALA A 35 -2.90 6.18 -18.67
C ALA A 35 -3.06 5.88 -20.16
N PRO A 36 -3.99 4.99 -20.55
CA PRO A 36 -4.32 4.79 -21.96
C PRO A 36 -4.99 6.05 -22.53
N MET A 37 -4.70 6.36 -23.80
CA MET A 37 -5.14 7.58 -24.48
C MET A 37 -6.65 7.86 -24.39
N PRO A 38 -7.56 6.86 -24.50
CA PRO A 38 -9.00 7.11 -24.36
C PRO A 38 -9.40 7.66 -22.98
N VAL A 39 -8.72 7.25 -21.91
CA VAL A 39 -9.00 7.73 -20.55
C VAL A 39 -8.59 9.21 -20.42
N ASN A 40 -7.49 9.61 -21.03
CA ASN A 40 -7.06 11.01 -21.06
C ASN A 40 -8.04 11.90 -21.84
N HIS A 41 -8.56 11.43 -22.98
CA HIS A 41 -9.60 12.17 -23.72
C HIS A 41 -10.89 12.30 -22.93
N LEU A 42 -11.33 11.23 -22.26
CA LEU A 42 -12.49 11.27 -21.37
C LEU A 42 -12.29 12.32 -20.26
N ARG A 43 -11.13 12.31 -19.60
CA ARG A 43 -10.80 13.28 -18.55
C ARG A 43 -10.78 14.71 -19.05
N LEU A 44 -10.24 14.95 -20.24
CA LEU A 44 -10.27 16.27 -20.87
C LEU A 44 -11.70 16.77 -21.08
N ILE A 45 -12.58 15.92 -21.64
CA ILE A 45 -13.99 16.26 -21.86
C ILE A 45 -14.69 16.54 -20.52
N LEU A 46 -14.49 15.70 -19.51
CA LEU A 46 -15.07 15.89 -18.18
C LEU A 46 -14.58 17.20 -17.54
N MET A 47 -13.30 17.55 -17.68
CA MET A 47 -12.76 18.79 -17.11
C MET A 47 -13.26 20.05 -17.83
N ILE A 48 -13.47 19.99 -19.15
CA ILE A 48 -14.11 21.07 -19.91
C ILE A 48 -15.55 21.26 -19.41
N LEU A 49 -16.33 20.17 -19.31
CA LEU A 49 -17.71 20.22 -18.82
C LEU A 49 -17.80 20.76 -17.39
N ALA A 50 -16.91 20.29 -16.49
CA ALA A 50 -16.85 20.79 -15.11
C ALA A 50 -16.55 22.29 -15.06
N THR A 51 -15.62 22.77 -15.90
CA THR A 51 -15.30 24.20 -15.99
C THR A 51 -16.51 25.00 -16.50
N CYS A 52 -17.19 24.52 -17.54
CA CYS A 52 -18.40 25.16 -18.07
C CYS A 52 -19.53 25.21 -17.04
N PHE A 53 -19.75 24.14 -16.29
CA PHE A 53 -20.78 24.11 -15.25
C PHE A 53 -20.43 25.00 -14.05
N LEU A 54 -19.16 25.08 -13.64
CA LEU A 54 -18.75 26.03 -12.61
C LEU A 54 -19.02 27.47 -13.06
N VAL A 55 -18.59 27.83 -14.28
CA VAL A 55 -18.83 29.17 -14.82
C VAL A 55 -20.33 29.45 -14.88
N LEU A 56 -21.14 28.51 -15.37
CA LEU A 56 -22.59 28.69 -15.44
C LEU A 56 -23.22 28.86 -14.04
N HIS A 57 -22.74 28.10 -13.05
CA HIS A 57 -23.18 28.23 -11.66
C HIS A 57 -22.84 29.61 -11.10
N GLU A 58 -21.61 30.09 -11.26
CA GLU A 58 -21.20 31.42 -10.77
C GLU A 58 -21.94 32.56 -11.49
N LEU A 59 -22.16 32.46 -12.80
CA LEU A 59 -22.94 33.43 -13.58
C LEU A 59 -24.40 33.54 -13.08
N ALA A 60 -25.00 32.41 -12.69
CA ALA A 60 -26.34 32.40 -12.14
C ALA A 60 -26.38 32.81 -10.65
N ASN A 61 -25.43 32.33 -9.86
CA ASN A 61 -25.46 32.44 -8.40
C ASN A 61 -24.85 33.74 -7.87
N ALA A 62 -23.72 34.18 -8.41
CA ALA A 62 -23.02 35.39 -7.97
C ALA A 62 -23.45 36.64 -8.76
N PHE A 63 -23.66 36.49 -10.08
CA PHE A 63 -23.95 37.62 -10.96
C PHE A 63 -25.42 37.77 -11.33
N HIS A 64 -26.26 36.79 -11.02
CA HIS A 64 -27.70 36.80 -11.29
C HIS A 64 -28.05 37.17 -12.76
N ILE A 65 -27.21 36.76 -13.72
CA ILE A 65 -27.30 37.18 -15.12
C ILE A 65 -28.62 36.76 -15.79
N PHE A 66 -29.25 35.69 -15.30
CA PHE A 66 -30.50 35.18 -15.87
C PHE A 66 -31.76 35.80 -15.27
N VAL A 67 -31.61 36.78 -14.36
CA VAL A 67 -32.73 37.53 -13.78
C VAL A 67 -33.10 38.70 -14.69
N PRO A 68 -34.38 38.88 -15.03
CA PRO A 68 -34.83 40.06 -15.76
C PRO A 68 -34.54 41.34 -14.97
N LYS A 69 -33.97 42.36 -15.63
CA LYS A 69 -33.64 43.65 -14.98
C LYS A 69 -34.87 44.37 -14.39
N SER A 70 -36.07 44.04 -14.86
CA SER A 70 -37.35 44.57 -14.39
C SER A 70 -37.84 43.93 -13.09
N ALA A 71 -37.22 42.85 -12.61
CA ALA A 71 -37.72 42.06 -11.48
C ALA A 71 -37.44 42.68 -10.11
N GLY A 72 -36.50 43.63 -10.01
CA GLY A 72 -36.04 44.19 -8.74
C GLY A 72 -35.41 43.15 -7.82
N ASP A 73 -35.35 43.45 -6.52
CA ASP A 73 -34.81 42.54 -5.52
C ASP A 73 -35.83 41.46 -5.12
N PRO A 74 -35.37 40.22 -4.83
CA PRO A 74 -36.26 39.15 -4.41
C PRO A 74 -36.93 39.49 -3.06
N PRO A 75 -38.26 39.30 -2.92
CA PRO A 75 -39.06 39.80 -1.79
C PRO A 75 -38.66 39.26 -0.42
N HIS A 76 -37.92 38.15 -0.37
CA HIS A 76 -37.42 37.56 0.87
C HIS A 76 -35.93 37.22 0.81
N GLY A 77 -35.18 37.93 -0.03
CA GLY A 77 -33.78 37.65 -0.31
C GLY A 77 -33.57 36.36 -1.13
N TRP A 78 -32.31 36.06 -1.41
CA TRP A 78 -31.91 34.85 -2.12
C TRP A 78 -31.99 33.62 -1.21
N GLN A 79 -33.11 32.90 -1.29
CA GLN A 79 -33.33 31.65 -0.55
C GLN A 79 -32.96 30.45 -1.42
N HIS A 80 -31.72 30.00 -1.34
CA HIS A 80 -31.21 28.86 -2.12
C HIS A 80 -31.87 27.52 -1.75
N ASP A 81 -32.46 27.43 -0.55
CA ASP A 81 -33.06 26.21 0.01
C ASP A 81 -34.57 26.09 -0.20
N LYS A 82 -35.22 27.13 -0.73
CA LYS A 82 -36.65 27.07 -1.06
C LYS A 82 -36.84 26.95 -2.56
N TRP A 83 -37.73 26.04 -2.93
CA TRP A 83 -38.14 25.90 -4.31
C TRP A 83 -38.83 27.19 -4.77
N MET A 84 -38.32 27.79 -5.84
CA MET A 84 -38.90 29.01 -6.40
C MET A 84 -40.18 28.65 -7.19
N PRO A 85 -41.30 29.38 -7.04
CA PRO A 85 -42.47 29.18 -7.89
C PRO A 85 -42.12 29.43 -9.36
N LYS A 86 -42.73 28.68 -10.28
CA LYS A 86 -42.46 28.81 -11.73
C LYS A 86 -42.78 30.19 -12.30
N ASP A 87 -43.78 30.86 -11.73
CA ASP A 87 -44.24 32.18 -12.15
C ASP A 87 -43.32 33.31 -11.66
N SER A 88 -42.33 32.99 -10.81
CA SER A 88 -41.37 33.96 -10.31
C SER A 88 -40.33 34.32 -11.39
N PRO A 89 -39.98 35.60 -11.56
CA PRO A 89 -38.93 36.02 -12.49
C PRO A 89 -37.55 35.47 -12.11
N PHE A 90 -37.37 35.00 -10.87
CA PHE A 90 -36.12 34.40 -10.37
C PHE A 90 -36.01 32.90 -10.63
N TYR A 91 -37.10 32.23 -11.05
CA TYR A 91 -37.17 30.77 -11.23
C TYR A 91 -36.11 30.25 -12.20
N ARG A 92 -35.95 30.91 -13.34
CA ARG A 92 -34.98 30.49 -14.36
C ARG A 92 -33.54 30.52 -13.84
N ASN A 93 -33.18 31.59 -13.13
CA ASN A 93 -31.87 31.73 -12.53
C ASN A 93 -31.61 30.64 -11.48
N TYR A 94 -32.60 30.38 -10.62
CA TYR A 94 -32.55 29.31 -9.61
C TYR A 94 -32.32 27.93 -10.24
N ILE A 95 -33.12 27.56 -11.24
CA ILE A 95 -32.99 26.26 -11.90
C ILE A 95 -31.63 26.10 -12.59
N ILE A 96 -31.10 27.13 -13.23
CA ILE A 96 -29.77 27.09 -13.87
C ILE A 96 -28.68 26.92 -12.80
N ALA A 97 -28.71 27.68 -11.71
CA ALA A 97 -27.73 27.56 -10.63
C ALA A 97 -27.74 26.16 -9.98
N THR A 98 -28.93 25.65 -9.63
CA THR A 98 -29.06 24.33 -9.01
C THR A 98 -28.70 23.20 -9.97
N SER A 99 -29.18 23.24 -11.21
CA SER A 99 -28.85 22.19 -12.20
C SER A 99 -27.36 22.14 -12.54
N SER A 100 -26.71 23.30 -12.66
CA SER A 100 -25.25 23.36 -12.90
C SER A 100 -24.43 22.85 -11.72
N GLU A 101 -24.85 23.12 -10.48
CA GLU A 101 -24.22 22.57 -9.28
C GLU A 101 -24.25 21.03 -9.25
N TRP A 102 -25.43 20.44 -9.49
CA TRP A 102 -25.58 18.98 -9.55
C TRP A 102 -24.85 18.37 -10.75
N ALA A 103 -24.92 19.00 -11.93
CA ALA A 103 -24.21 18.53 -13.12
C ALA A 103 -22.69 18.53 -12.89
N MET A 104 -22.15 19.60 -12.28
CA MET A 104 -20.73 19.69 -11.91
C MET A 104 -20.34 18.60 -10.91
N THR A 105 -21.19 18.33 -9.92
CA THR A 105 -21.00 17.27 -8.93
C THR A 105 -20.89 15.89 -9.59
N LEU A 106 -21.81 15.58 -10.51
CA LEU A 106 -21.79 14.31 -11.23
C LEU A 106 -20.57 14.17 -12.14
N VAL A 107 -20.21 15.23 -12.87
CA VAL A 107 -19.03 15.23 -13.76
C VAL A 107 -17.73 15.06 -12.97
N THR A 108 -17.59 15.72 -11.82
CA THR A 108 -16.41 15.56 -10.96
C THR A 108 -16.34 14.15 -10.36
N GLN A 109 -17.46 13.53 -10.02
CA GLN A 109 -17.50 12.13 -9.59
C GLN A 109 -17.09 11.17 -10.72
N LEU A 110 -17.57 11.37 -11.94
CA LEU A 110 -17.13 10.59 -13.10
C LEU A 110 -15.64 10.78 -13.38
N PHE A 111 -15.12 11.99 -13.18
CA PHE A 111 -13.69 12.27 -13.27
C PHE A 111 -12.90 11.43 -12.25
N PHE A 112 -13.32 11.39 -10.98
CA PHE A 112 -12.67 10.54 -9.99
C PHE A 112 -12.81 9.05 -10.32
N LEU A 113 -13.97 8.63 -10.84
CA LEU A 113 -14.20 7.24 -11.24
C LEU A 113 -13.26 6.80 -12.38
N SER A 114 -12.80 7.73 -13.22
CA SER A 114 -11.81 7.43 -14.26
C SER A 114 -10.47 6.91 -13.70
N PHE A 115 -10.11 7.21 -12.44
CA PHE A 115 -8.91 6.64 -11.80
C PHE A 115 -9.04 5.15 -11.52
N VAL A 116 -10.26 4.59 -11.43
CA VAL A 116 -10.46 3.14 -11.27
C VAL A 116 -9.82 2.38 -12.44
N ALA A 117 -9.85 2.95 -13.65
CA ALA A 117 -9.24 2.36 -14.84
C ALA A 117 -7.70 2.28 -14.76
N GLU A 118 -7.06 3.10 -13.93
CA GLU A 118 -5.62 3.07 -13.66
C GLU A 118 -5.29 2.19 -12.46
N LEU A 119 -6.07 2.31 -11.39
CA LEU A 119 -5.88 1.54 -10.16
C LEU A 119 -6.04 0.03 -10.40
N ARG A 120 -6.85 -0.39 -11.39
CA ARG A 120 -6.96 -1.82 -11.75
C ARG A 120 -5.63 -2.45 -12.20
N PHE A 121 -4.68 -1.63 -12.66
CA PHE A 121 -3.35 -2.09 -13.07
C PHE A 121 -2.26 -1.79 -12.03
N ALA A 122 -2.62 -1.12 -10.93
CA ALA A 122 -1.70 -0.84 -9.85
C ALA A 122 -1.46 -2.11 -9.02
N TYR A 123 -0.41 -2.85 -9.38
CA TYR A 123 0.11 -3.94 -8.54
C TYR A 123 1.18 -3.38 -7.61
N ALA A 124 0.93 -3.42 -6.31
CA ALA A 124 1.96 -3.15 -5.32
C ALA A 124 2.87 -4.38 -5.22
N HIS A 125 4.09 -4.29 -5.76
CA HIS A 125 5.10 -5.27 -5.42
C HIS A 125 5.50 -5.09 -3.96
N ALA A 126 5.46 -6.19 -3.18
CA ALA A 126 5.95 -6.16 -1.81
C ALA A 126 7.40 -5.63 -1.79
N PRO A 127 7.74 -4.70 -0.89
CA PRO A 127 9.09 -4.15 -0.83
C PRO A 127 10.08 -5.29 -0.60
N ARG A 128 11.13 -5.36 -1.43
CA ARG A 128 12.20 -6.34 -1.24
C ARG A 128 12.97 -5.95 0.02
N VAL A 129 12.70 -6.64 1.12
CA VAL A 129 13.48 -6.52 2.34
C VAL A 129 14.81 -7.22 2.10
N ILE A 130 15.86 -6.44 1.85
CA ILE A 130 17.23 -6.95 1.77
C ILE A 130 17.80 -6.90 3.18
N PHE A 131 17.84 -8.05 3.85
CA PHE A 131 18.57 -8.17 5.11
C PHE A 131 20.07 -8.06 4.81
N LYS A 132 20.66 -6.90 5.12
CA LYS A 132 22.11 -6.75 5.14
C LYS A 132 22.62 -7.43 6.41
N ARG A 133 23.33 -8.55 6.27
CA ARG A 133 24.09 -9.16 7.36
C ARG A 133 25.21 -8.18 7.75
N SER A 134 25.37 -7.88 9.03
CA SER A 134 26.53 -7.09 9.46
C SER A 134 27.77 -7.98 9.47
N VAL A 135 28.95 -7.39 9.23
CA VAL A 135 30.24 -8.12 9.29
C VAL A 135 30.46 -8.68 10.70
N ASP A 136 29.99 -7.96 11.72
CA ASP A 136 30.09 -8.33 13.13
C ASP A 136 29.30 -9.61 13.47
N ASP A 137 28.15 -9.85 12.81
CA ASP A 137 27.37 -11.08 12.99
C ASP A 137 28.14 -12.33 12.52
N THR A 138 29.01 -12.17 11.53
CA THR A 138 29.81 -13.28 10.99
C THR A 138 31.03 -13.57 11.87
N ALA A 139 31.62 -12.52 12.45
CA ALA A 139 32.71 -12.63 13.41
C ALA A 139 32.24 -13.22 14.75
N GLY A 140 31.06 -12.83 15.23
CA GLY A 140 30.48 -13.39 16.46
C GLY A 140 30.16 -14.89 16.32
N MET A 141 29.64 -15.31 15.16
CA MET A 141 29.33 -16.71 14.88
C MET A 141 30.59 -17.57 14.81
N SER A 142 31.66 -17.09 14.16
CA SER A 142 32.92 -17.82 14.04
C SER A 142 33.67 -17.92 15.36
N ASP A 143 33.68 -16.86 16.18
CA ASP A 143 34.27 -16.87 17.52
C ASP A 143 33.51 -17.80 18.48
N TRP A 144 32.17 -17.80 18.41
CA TRP A 144 31.35 -18.72 19.20
C TRP A 144 31.56 -20.20 18.79
N LEU A 145 31.59 -20.49 17.49
CA LEU A 145 31.91 -21.83 16.97
C LEU A 145 33.32 -22.29 17.40
N GLY A 146 34.31 -21.39 17.34
CA GLY A 146 35.67 -21.68 17.81
C GLY A 146 35.72 -22.03 19.29
N LYS A 147 35.04 -21.25 20.13
CA LYS A 147 34.92 -21.53 21.58
C LYS A 147 34.21 -22.85 21.87
N LEU A 148 33.14 -23.16 21.13
CA LEU A 148 32.42 -24.42 21.28
C LEU A 148 33.30 -25.63 20.94
N ILE A 149 33.99 -25.59 19.80
CA ILE A 149 34.87 -26.67 19.35
C ILE A 149 36.03 -26.87 20.36
N SER A 150 36.64 -25.79 20.82
CA SER A 150 37.70 -25.84 21.84
C SER A 150 37.22 -26.49 23.15
N ASN A 151 36.03 -26.12 23.63
CA ASN A 151 35.43 -26.72 24.83
C ASN A 151 35.11 -28.22 24.65
N VAL A 152 34.63 -28.62 23.48
CA VAL A 152 34.37 -30.04 23.17
C VAL A 152 35.69 -30.82 23.14
N MET A 153 36.72 -30.30 22.47
CA MET A 153 38.04 -30.95 22.41
C MET A 153 38.72 -31.05 23.79
N ASN A 154 38.62 -30.01 24.62
CA ASN A 154 39.14 -30.03 25.99
C ASN A 154 38.43 -31.07 26.86
N ASN A 155 37.09 -31.17 26.76
CA ASN A 155 36.34 -32.19 27.47
C ASN A 155 36.66 -33.61 26.98
N TYR A 156 36.89 -33.79 25.68
CA TYR A 156 37.32 -35.07 25.11
C TYR A 156 38.72 -35.49 25.61
N GLN A 157 39.68 -34.56 25.66
CA GLN A 157 41.01 -34.84 26.23
C GLN A 157 40.94 -35.16 27.72
N LYS A 158 40.12 -34.41 28.49
CA LYS A 158 39.96 -34.62 29.93
C LYS A 158 39.29 -35.97 30.26
N THR A 159 38.45 -36.50 29.37
CA THR A 159 37.87 -37.84 29.52
C THR A 159 38.83 -38.94 29.09
N LYS A 160 39.61 -38.73 28.01
CA LYS A 160 40.64 -39.68 27.56
C LYS A 160 41.78 -39.87 28.58
N ILE A 161 42.22 -38.80 29.25
CA ILE A 161 43.26 -38.88 30.29
C ILE A 161 42.74 -39.60 31.55
N ARG A 162 41.46 -39.43 31.90
CA ARG A 162 40.85 -40.19 33.02
C ARG A 162 40.79 -41.68 32.71
N HIS A 163 40.53 -42.06 31.46
CA HIS A 163 40.45 -43.46 31.08
C HIS A 163 41.82 -44.18 31.11
N CYS A 164 42.92 -43.51 30.74
CA CYS A 164 44.26 -44.11 30.85
C CYS A 164 44.82 -44.16 32.28
N GLY A 165 44.26 -43.40 33.22
CA GLY A 165 44.71 -43.37 34.62
C GLY A 165 44.24 -44.60 35.43
N ASP A 166 43.05 -45.12 35.13
CA ASP A 166 42.42 -46.19 35.92
C ASP A 166 42.81 -47.60 35.45
N ASP A 167 43.27 -47.74 34.20
CA ASP A 167 43.60 -49.03 33.59
C ASP A 167 44.99 -49.56 33.98
N SER A 168 45.85 -48.74 34.59
CA SER A 168 47.20 -49.13 35.02
C SER A 168 47.28 -49.70 36.44
N ILE A 169 46.22 -49.57 37.26
CA ILE A 169 46.19 -50.10 38.64
C ILE A 169 45.34 -51.38 38.76
N MET A 170 44.43 -51.65 37.81
CA MET A 170 43.58 -52.86 37.81
C MET A 170 44.11 -54.03 36.95
N SER A 171 45.26 -53.86 36.29
CA SER A 171 45.81 -54.84 35.32
C SER A 171 46.61 -56.00 35.96
N ALA A 172 46.82 -56.01 37.27
CA ALA A 172 47.54 -57.10 37.94
C ALA A 172 46.65 -58.13 38.66
N GLU A 173 45.41 -57.79 39.06
CA GLU A 173 44.72 -58.59 40.09
C GLU A 173 43.37 -59.21 39.68
N VAL A 174 42.72 -58.77 38.59
CA VAL A 174 41.41 -59.33 38.17
C VAL A 174 41.51 -60.25 36.94
N ALA A 175 42.70 -60.38 36.35
CA ALA A 175 43.02 -61.38 35.32
C ALA A 175 42.86 -62.85 35.78
N LEU A 176 42.49 -63.09 37.05
CA LEU A 176 42.32 -64.43 37.63
C LEU A 176 40.87 -64.92 37.77
N ARG A 177 39.85 -64.21 37.24
CA ARG A 177 38.45 -64.71 37.22
C ARG A 177 37.87 -64.89 35.82
N ALA A 178 38.74 -65.18 34.85
CA ALA A 178 38.37 -65.83 33.60
C ALA A 178 38.01 -67.31 33.85
N PHE A 179 36.87 -67.62 34.49
CA PHE A 179 36.25 -68.97 34.43
C PHE A 179 34.78 -68.96 34.87
N ARG A 180 33.90 -68.54 33.95
CA ARG A 180 32.44 -68.79 33.83
C ARG A 180 31.86 -67.55 33.14
N GLY A 181 31.27 -67.59 31.97
CA GLY A 181 30.82 -68.67 31.12
C GLY A 181 29.85 -68.03 30.12
N ARG A 182 30.04 -68.32 28.84
CA ARG A 182 29.08 -68.17 27.72
C ARG A 182 28.49 -66.77 27.45
N GLY A 183 29.01 -66.14 26.38
CA GLY A 183 28.25 -65.23 25.53
C GLY A 183 28.37 -65.66 24.06
N LYS A 184 27.24 -65.95 23.40
CA LYS A 184 27.12 -65.95 21.94
C LYS A 184 26.53 -64.59 21.55
N ALA A 185 27.24 -63.87 20.70
CA ALA A 185 26.83 -62.64 20.06
C ALA A 185 26.25 -62.93 18.67
N SER A 186 25.33 -62.08 18.20
CA SER A 186 25.20 -61.73 16.78
C SER A 186 24.18 -60.60 16.56
N ALA A 187 24.65 -59.50 15.98
CA ALA A 187 23.92 -58.59 15.09
C ALA A 187 25.02 -57.73 14.43
N ILE A 188 25.59 -58.16 13.30
CA ILE A 188 25.19 -57.87 11.90
C ILE A 188 25.10 -56.37 11.61
N ASP A 189 26.19 -55.97 10.97
CA ASP A 189 26.56 -54.74 10.29
C ASP A 189 26.08 -54.80 8.82
N ALA A 190 25.71 -53.66 8.24
CA ALA A 190 25.74 -53.42 6.78
C ALA A 190 25.44 -51.95 6.45
N CYS A 191 26.51 -51.15 6.34
CA CYS A 191 26.52 -49.91 5.58
C CYS A 191 27.00 -50.21 4.15
N ARG A 192 26.22 -49.85 3.12
CA ARG A 192 26.61 -49.98 1.71
C ARG A 192 26.70 -48.61 1.04
N THR A 193 27.84 -48.45 0.39
CA THR A 193 28.49 -47.27 -0.19
C THR A 193 27.98 -46.87 -1.58
N HIS A 194 28.27 -45.61 -1.92
CA HIS A 194 28.44 -44.96 -3.25
C HIS A 194 28.69 -45.83 -4.49
N ILE A 195 28.31 -45.29 -5.67
CA ILE A 195 29.09 -45.08 -6.93
C ILE A 195 28.07 -44.79 -8.07
N ILE A 196 28.00 -43.55 -8.59
CA ILE A 196 28.54 -43.06 -9.88
C ILE A 196 28.23 -43.97 -11.09
N GLU A 197 27.29 -43.52 -11.93
CA GLU A 197 27.48 -43.26 -13.38
C GLU A 197 26.52 -42.14 -13.81
#